data_AF-A0A3A6PED7-F1
#
_entry.id   AF-A0A3A6PED7-F1
#
_cell.length_a   1.000
_cell.length_b   1.000
_cell.length_c   1.000
_cell.angle_alpha   90.00
_cell.angle_beta   90.00
_cell.angle_gamma   90.00
#
_symmetry.space_group_name_H-M   'P 1'
#
loop_
_entity.id
_entity.type
_entity.pdbx_description
1 polymer ?
#
loop_
_entity_poly.entity_id
_entity_poly.type
_entity_poly.pdbx_seq_one_letter_code
_entity_poly.pdbx_strand_id
1 'polypeptide(L)'
;MKTALRILPIVCASAFIAVGEIKAFPPALMAGLGLGMAAGLVPVMLLLRRWSQASMVEWGMSVFVALGGLGFALGPGGLGRAVASAPVAVLYGVLFCLVALPPLFGGPLFTEHFAKKTTPEAVWQTDIFKNINRNMTLVWACLFAACTLSALMPLAFSPPDGPVPHILFFAFIPLALLLGVGLPFTKKYPDYYQRRMGLEPVRPQAPAPEPPAAPAQPRPAPPLHKEETMFANGKIVAINGSPHQGIGNTTQLIEMLRPTLEEEGFALEMILLSGKEIDYCTGCGLCIEKGKCWIPDDHRGIVTQLLAADAVILASPVYFYHVTAQMKAFLDRSLAWGHKPRGTFKPGLAISVAAAFGEVEVANYLARILHVYGAFSVGTLTALATGPGEFLGRETVEARAADLARDLARAVKQKRRYPATSEDLFFWLHIGWLIKNQKDGIMADDYRHWQEHGLYEGFHKYVEQEWSPGRTYDEQVRQAWLQQMIAERKAKKAGRAPAAPPQAQAKGPQSARSCRVLLEMMPRGFNPQAAGDLQAVVQFEVSGSESFTTHLVMAEGKCRFVEGPAPSPNLVIKTPAEVWLAIAKGELDGQAAFMGGKYTVTGDITLLMRFKELFSR
;
A
#
# COMPACT_ATOMS: atom_id res chain seq x y z
N MET A 1 1.58 -26.72 -7.18
CA MET A 1 2.32 -27.91 -7.68
C MET A 1 3.80 -27.63 -7.96
N LYS A 2 4.18 -26.72 -8.88
CA LYS A 2 5.59 -26.48 -9.25
C LYS A 2 6.51 -26.04 -8.09
N THR A 3 6.02 -25.21 -7.18
CA THR A 3 6.79 -24.77 -5.99
C THR A 3 7.06 -25.92 -5.02
N ALA A 4 6.08 -26.79 -4.78
CA ALA A 4 6.22 -27.95 -3.90
C ALA A 4 7.29 -28.94 -4.39
N LEU A 5 7.36 -29.17 -5.71
CA LEU A 5 8.36 -30.04 -6.32
C LEU A 5 9.79 -29.51 -6.18
N ARG A 6 9.99 -28.19 -6.08
CA ARG A 6 11.33 -27.57 -5.94
C ARG A 6 11.90 -27.68 -4.53
N ILE A 7 11.03 -27.80 -3.52
CA ILE A 7 11.44 -27.88 -2.12
C ILE A 7 11.80 -29.35 -1.77
N LEU A 8 11.31 -30.31 -2.55
CA LEU A 8 11.49 -31.74 -2.28
C LEU A 8 12.95 -32.20 -2.14
N PRO A 9 13.91 -31.80 -3.01
CA PRO A 9 15.32 -32.16 -2.83
C PRO A 9 15.92 -31.65 -1.52
N ILE A 10 15.51 -30.44 -1.09
CA ILE A 10 15.96 -29.82 0.16
C ILE A 10 15.40 -30.62 1.34
N VAL A 11 14.12 -30.97 1.31
CA VAL A 11 13.47 -31.78 2.36
C VAL A 11 14.13 -33.16 2.47
N CYS A 12 14.38 -33.83 1.34
CA CYS A 12 15.05 -35.13 1.34
C CYS A 12 16.48 -35.06 1.90
N ALA A 13 17.27 -34.06 1.50
CA ALA A 13 18.63 -33.89 2.02
C ALA A 13 18.62 -33.58 3.53
N SER A 14 17.75 -32.67 3.99
CA SER A 14 17.60 -32.37 5.42
C SER A 14 17.10 -33.56 6.24
N ALA A 15 16.14 -34.33 5.71
CA ALA A 15 15.64 -35.53 6.36
C ALA A 15 16.71 -36.62 6.44
N PHE A 16 17.49 -36.83 5.37
CA PHE A 16 18.59 -37.78 5.35
C PHE A 16 19.65 -37.47 6.41
N ILE A 17 20.06 -36.19 6.54
CA ILE A 17 21.01 -35.76 7.56
C ILE A 17 20.42 -35.93 8.97
N ALA A 18 19.19 -35.45 9.19
CA ALA A 18 18.57 -35.52 10.52
C ALA A 18 18.37 -36.96 11.00
N VAL A 19 17.90 -37.86 10.13
CA VAL A 19 17.74 -39.28 10.47
C VAL A 19 19.10 -39.93 10.71
N GLY A 20 20.11 -39.59 9.90
CA GLY A 20 21.49 -40.05 10.07
C GLY A 20 22.06 -39.68 11.44
N GLU A 21 21.96 -38.41 11.84
CA GLU A 21 22.42 -37.92 13.15
C GLU A 21 21.66 -38.60 14.31
N ILE A 22 20.33 -38.70 14.24
CA ILE A 22 19.50 -39.32 15.28
C ILE A 22 19.83 -40.82 15.45
N LYS A 23 20.17 -41.51 14.36
CA LYS A 23 20.41 -42.95 14.34
C LYS A 23 21.89 -43.33 14.28
N ALA A 24 22.80 -42.36 14.34
CA ALA A 24 24.24 -42.54 14.17
C ALA A 24 24.63 -43.28 12.87
N PHE A 25 23.96 -42.95 11.76
CA PHE A 25 24.23 -43.44 10.40
C PHE A 25 24.35 -44.97 10.25
N PRO A 26 23.32 -45.78 10.58
CA PRO A 26 23.40 -47.23 10.43
C PRO A 26 23.42 -47.61 8.94
N PRO A 27 24.43 -48.38 8.44
CA PRO A 27 24.65 -48.55 7.00
C PRO A 27 23.44 -49.09 6.22
N ALA A 28 22.78 -50.14 6.72
CA ALA A 28 21.63 -50.74 6.04
C ALA A 28 20.43 -49.78 5.95
N LEU A 29 20.16 -49.03 7.02
CA LEU A 29 19.08 -48.03 7.05
C LEU A 29 19.39 -46.87 6.10
N MET A 30 20.61 -46.33 6.17
CA MET A 30 21.00 -45.16 5.36
C MET A 30 21.12 -45.50 3.88
N ALA A 31 21.55 -46.72 3.53
CA ALA A 31 21.54 -47.22 2.16
C ALA A 31 20.11 -47.27 1.60
N GLY A 32 19.18 -47.92 2.32
CA GLY A 32 17.77 -48.00 1.90
C GLY A 32 17.09 -46.63 1.80
N LEU A 33 17.29 -45.78 2.81
CA LEU A 33 16.72 -44.43 2.85
C LEU A 33 17.26 -43.55 1.71
N GLY A 34 18.59 -43.50 1.54
CA GLY A 34 19.23 -42.68 0.53
C GLY A 34 18.91 -43.12 -0.90
N LEU A 35 18.96 -44.43 -1.17
CA LEU A 35 18.60 -44.97 -2.49
C LEU A 35 17.11 -44.78 -2.81
N GLY A 36 16.22 -44.97 -1.82
CA GLY A 36 14.79 -44.73 -1.98
C GLY A 36 14.47 -43.26 -2.25
N MET A 37 15.06 -42.34 -1.49
CA MET A 37 14.92 -40.90 -1.74
C MET A 37 15.50 -40.50 -3.11
N ALA A 38 16.68 -41.00 -3.47
CA ALA A 38 17.29 -40.73 -4.77
C ALA A 38 16.40 -41.23 -5.93
N ALA A 39 15.83 -42.43 -5.82
CA ALA A 39 14.89 -42.97 -6.81
C ALA A 39 13.64 -42.09 -6.99
N GLY A 40 13.11 -41.53 -5.90
CA GLY A 40 11.99 -40.56 -5.94
C GLY A 40 12.39 -39.19 -6.51
N LEU A 41 13.62 -38.74 -6.27
CA LEU A 41 14.12 -37.45 -6.75
C LEU A 41 14.45 -37.46 -8.25
N VAL A 42 14.85 -38.58 -8.85
CA VAL A 42 15.21 -38.65 -10.28
C VAL A 42 14.05 -38.21 -11.20
N PRO A 43 12.82 -38.75 -11.10
CA PRO A 43 11.69 -38.29 -11.90
C PRO A 43 11.36 -36.81 -11.68
N VAL A 44 11.47 -36.34 -10.43
CA VAL A 44 11.21 -34.94 -10.07
C VAL A 44 12.25 -34.01 -10.70
N MET A 45 13.53 -34.38 -10.67
CA MET A 45 14.60 -33.61 -11.29
C MET A 45 14.52 -33.62 -12.82
N LEU A 46 14.10 -34.73 -13.43
CA LEU A 46 13.82 -34.80 -14.87
C LEU A 46 12.63 -33.89 -15.27
N LEU A 47 11.56 -33.88 -14.47
CA LEU A 47 10.42 -32.99 -14.66
C LEU A 47 10.80 -31.51 -14.48
N LEU A 48 11.55 -31.17 -13.43
CA LEU A 48 12.02 -29.80 -13.19
C LEU A 48 13.00 -29.34 -14.28
N ARG A 49 13.84 -30.24 -14.81
CA ARG A 49 14.72 -29.98 -15.95
C ARG A 49 13.92 -29.72 -17.22
N ARG A 50 12.90 -30.54 -17.51
CA ARG A 50 12.00 -30.35 -18.66
C ARG A 50 11.28 -28.99 -18.63
N TRP A 51 11.01 -28.46 -17.45
CA TRP A 51 10.38 -27.15 -17.27
C TRP A 51 11.37 -25.98 -17.11
N SER A 52 12.68 -26.22 -17.26
CA SER A 52 13.74 -25.23 -17.03
C SER A 52 13.68 -24.57 -15.63
N GLN A 53 13.19 -25.31 -14.63
CA GLN A 53 12.97 -24.82 -13.26
C GLN A 53 14.02 -25.28 -12.23
N ALA A 54 14.82 -26.30 -12.55
CA ALA A 54 15.87 -26.80 -11.65
C ALA A 54 17.07 -25.84 -11.63
N SER A 55 17.51 -25.41 -10.44
CA SER A 55 18.79 -24.75 -10.25
C SER A 55 19.85 -25.76 -9.82
N MET A 56 21.12 -25.34 -9.79
CA MET A 56 22.23 -26.19 -9.33
C MET A 56 22.11 -26.56 -7.85
N VAL A 57 21.35 -25.81 -7.04
CA VAL A 57 21.10 -26.17 -5.63
C VAL A 57 20.24 -27.42 -5.55
N GLU A 58 19.13 -27.49 -6.29
CA GLU A 58 18.27 -28.68 -6.29
C GLU A 58 19.01 -29.92 -6.83
N TRP A 59 19.89 -29.74 -7.82
CA TRP A 59 20.80 -30.79 -8.29
C TRP A 59 21.80 -31.22 -7.23
N GLY A 60 22.43 -30.28 -6.51
CA GLY A 60 23.38 -30.60 -5.45
C GLY A 60 22.78 -31.36 -4.29
N MET A 61 21.57 -30.99 -3.86
CA MET A 61 20.84 -31.72 -2.83
C MET A 61 20.52 -33.16 -3.27
N SER A 62 20.15 -33.34 -4.55
CA SER A 62 19.84 -34.66 -5.11
C SER A 62 21.09 -35.53 -5.25
N VAL A 63 22.21 -34.95 -5.71
CA VAL A 63 23.51 -35.63 -5.82
C VAL A 63 24.03 -36.02 -4.44
N PHE A 64 23.90 -35.16 -3.43
CA PHE A 64 24.27 -35.47 -2.06
C PHE A 64 23.52 -36.69 -1.51
N VAL A 65 22.19 -36.73 -1.66
CA VAL A 65 21.37 -37.87 -1.22
C VAL A 65 21.74 -39.15 -1.96
N ALA A 66 21.99 -39.07 -3.28
CA ALA A 66 22.40 -40.21 -4.08
C ALA A 66 23.80 -40.73 -3.70
N LEU A 67 24.78 -39.84 -3.48
CA LEU A 67 26.12 -40.21 -3.01
C LEU A 67 26.09 -40.81 -1.61
N GLY A 68 25.25 -40.30 -0.72
CA GLY A 68 25.01 -40.88 0.59
C GLY A 68 24.45 -42.30 0.49
N GLY A 69 23.33 -42.49 -0.22
CA GLY A 69 22.70 -43.79 -0.40
C GLY A 69 23.61 -44.83 -1.05
N LEU A 70 24.28 -44.46 -2.15
CA LEU A 70 25.23 -45.33 -2.84
C LEU A 70 26.47 -45.61 -1.98
N GLY A 71 26.98 -44.59 -1.28
CA GLY A 71 28.13 -44.70 -0.38
C GLY A 71 27.88 -45.69 0.76
N PHE A 72 26.68 -45.70 1.36
CA PHE A 72 26.33 -46.70 2.37
C PHE A 72 26.03 -48.09 1.78
N ALA A 73 25.51 -48.16 0.55
CA ALA A 73 25.21 -49.42 -0.14
C ALA A 73 26.48 -50.18 -0.57
N LEU A 74 27.53 -49.46 -0.97
CA LEU A 74 28.85 -50.04 -1.30
C LEU A 74 29.67 -50.39 -0.05
N GLY A 75 29.14 -50.12 1.15
CA GLY A 75 29.74 -50.40 2.44
C GLY A 75 30.24 -49.12 3.14
N PRO A 76 30.31 -49.11 4.48
CA PRO A 76 30.72 -47.92 5.24
C PRO A 76 32.19 -47.54 4.99
N GLY A 77 33.02 -48.36 4.35
CA GLY A 77 34.37 -47.98 3.94
C GLY A 77 34.35 -46.96 2.81
N GLY A 78 35.10 -45.86 2.94
CA GLY A 78 35.19 -44.82 1.90
C GLY A 78 34.06 -43.79 1.98
N LEU A 79 33.22 -43.69 0.94
CA LEU A 79 32.25 -42.61 0.76
C LEU A 79 31.16 -42.58 1.84
N GLY A 80 30.64 -43.75 2.26
CA GLY A 80 29.66 -43.84 3.34
C GLY A 80 30.21 -43.31 4.67
N ARG A 81 31.46 -43.62 5.01
CA ARG A 81 32.13 -43.05 6.20
C ARG A 81 32.37 -41.55 6.08
N ALA A 82 32.75 -41.05 4.90
CA ALA A 82 32.92 -39.60 4.71
C ALA A 82 31.60 -38.84 4.94
N VAL A 83 30.49 -39.36 4.42
CA VAL A 83 29.15 -38.80 4.64
C VAL A 83 28.72 -38.92 6.10
N ALA A 84 29.00 -40.04 6.77
CA ALA A 84 28.69 -40.22 8.19
C ALA A 84 29.51 -39.30 9.11
N SER A 85 30.79 -39.05 8.78
CA SER A 85 31.68 -38.25 9.61
C SER A 85 31.49 -36.74 9.45
N ALA A 86 31.02 -36.30 8.27
CA ALA A 86 30.93 -34.88 7.93
C ALA A 86 29.79 -34.59 6.92
N PRO A 87 28.53 -34.94 7.22
CA PRO A 87 27.43 -34.87 6.25
C PRO A 87 27.23 -33.46 5.68
N VAL A 88 27.33 -32.43 6.52
CA VAL A 88 27.18 -31.02 6.12
C VAL A 88 28.37 -30.55 5.27
N ALA A 89 29.59 -30.98 5.59
CA ALA A 89 30.76 -30.67 4.78
C ALA A 89 30.67 -31.30 3.39
N VAL A 90 30.23 -32.57 3.31
CA VAL A 90 30.03 -33.26 2.03
C VAL A 90 28.95 -32.56 1.20
N LEU A 91 27.85 -32.12 1.81
CA LEU A 91 26.81 -31.35 1.13
C LEU A 91 27.35 -30.05 0.50
N TYR A 92 28.06 -29.23 1.28
CA TYR A 92 28.62 -27.99 0.75
C TYR A 92 29.76 -28.23 -0.24
N GLY A 93 30.52 -29.32 -0.10
CA GLY A 93 31.53 -29.74 -1.07
C GLY A 93 30.91 -30.11 -2.42
N VAL A 94 29.78 -30.83 -2.42
CA VAL A 94 29.00 -31.14 -3.63
C VAL A 94 28.49 -29.85 -4.28
N LEU A 95 27.94 -28.92 -3.50
CA LEU A 95 27.49 -27.62 -4.01
C LEU A 95 28.65 -26.79 -4.58
N PHE A 96 29.80 -26.78 -3.92
CA PHE A 96 31.02 -26.14 -4.42
C PHE A 96 31.42 -26.72 -5.78
N CYS A 97 31.53 -28.04 -5.92
CA CYS A 97 31.89 -28.69 -7.18
C CYS A 97 30.89 -28.37 -8.30
N LEU A 98 29.59 -28.40 -8.01
CA LEU A 98 28.55 -28.09 -9.00
C LEU A 98 28.52 -26.62 -9.43
N VAL A 99 29.02 -25.71 -8.60
CA VAL A 99 29.10 -24.28 -8.93
C VAL A 99 30.43 -23.92 -9.59
N ALA A 100 31.53 -24.52 -9.14
CA ALA A 100 32.88 -24.19 -9.56
C ALA A 100 33.34 -24.93 -10.83
N LEU A 101 32.96 -26.20 -11.00
CA LEU A 101 33.44 -27.02 -12.13
C LEU A 101 32.81 -26.65 -13.47
N PRO A 102 31.48 -26.50 -13.61
CA PRO A 102 30.89 -26.23 -14.93
C PRO A 102 31.50 -25.03 -15.65
N PRO A 103 31.75 -23.86 -15.00
CA PRO A 103 32.38 -22.72 -15.67
C PRO A 103 33.78 -23.01 -16.24
N LEU A 104 34.55 -23.94 -15.66
CA LEU A 104 35.89 -24.32 -16.15
C LEU A 104 35.84 -25.09 -17.47
N PHE A 105 34.70 -25.72 -17.78
CA PHE A 105 34.48 -26.51 -18.99
C PHE A 105 33.48 -25.84 -19.95
N GLY A 106 33.26 -24.53 -19.82
CA GLY A 106 32.30 -23.78 -20.65
C GLY A 106 30.83 -24.09 -20.34
N GLY A 107 30.54 -24.71 -19.19
CA GLY A 107 29.19 -24.97 -18.70
C GLY A 107 28.48 -23.73 -18.14
N PRO A 108 27.21 -23.86 -17.75
CA PRO A 108 26.38 -22.76 -17.29
C PRO A 108 26.88 -22.16 -15.97
N LEU A 109 26.57 -20.87 -15.74
CA LEU A 109 26.89 -20.19 -14.48
C LEU A 109 25.77 -20.40 -13.46
N PHE A 110 26.14 -20.62 -12.19
CA PHE A 110 25.19 -20.82 -11.11
C PHE A 110 24.16 -19.70 -10.98
N THR A 111 24.63 -18.45 -10.99
CA THR A 111 23.78 -17.29 -10.74
C THR A 111 22.92 -16.91 -11.94
N GLU A 112 23.29 -17.38 -13.14
CA GLU A 112 22.57 -17.08 -14.38
C GLU A 112 21.14 -17.61 -14.34
N HIS A 113 20.91 -18.79 -13.75
CA HIS A 113 19.56 -19.35 -13.56
C HIS A 113 18.64 -18.40 -12.78
N PHE A 114 19.18 -17.70 -11.78
CA PHE A 114 18.42 -16.77 -10.94
C PHE A 114 18.29 -15.40 -11.61
N ALA A 115 19.37 -14.90 -12.22
CA ALA A 115 19.38 -13.61 -12.90
C ALA A 115 18.40 -13.57 -14.08
N LYS A 116 18.27 -14.66 -14.84
CA LYS A 116 17.31 -14.77 -15.96
C LYS A 116 15.84 -14.63 -15.54
N LYS A 117 15.50 -14.80 -14.26
CA LYS A 117 14.13 -14.63 -13.76
C LYS A 117 13.75 -13.17 -13.52
N THR A 118 14.73 -12.28 -13.40
CA THR A 118 14.54 -10.87 -13.01
C THR A 118 15.11 -9.89 -14.02
N THR A 119 15.74 -10.37 -15.08
CA THR A 119 16.38 -9.54 -16.12
C THR A 119 15.78 -9.83 -17.50
N PRO A 120 15.58 -8.81 -18.36
CA PRO A 120 15.06 -8.99 -19.71
C PRO A 120 15.94 -9.91 -20.57
N GLU A 121 15.33 -10.72 -21.44
CA GLU A 121 16.06 -11.65 -22.32
C GLU A 121 17.09 -10.95 -23.23
N ALA A 122 16.78 -9.73 -23.65
CA ALA A 122 17.65 -8.92 -24.52
C ALA A 122 19.05 -8.68 -23.93
N VAL A 123 19.21 -8.72 -22.60
CA VAL A 123 20.51 -8.47 -21.96
C VAL A 123 21.29 -9.75 -21.65
N TRP A 124 20.70 -10.93 -21.78
CA TRP A 124 21.32 -12.19 -21.35
C TRP A 124 22.60 -12.53 -22.12
N GLN A 125 22.73 -12.07 -23.36
CA GLN A 125 23.91 -12.33 -24.18
C GLN A 125 25.02 -11.30 -24.04
N THR A 126 24.78 -10.20 -23.31
CA THR A 126 25.75 -9.12 -23.13
C THR A 126 26.93 -9.55 -22.25
N ASP A 127 28.12 -9.00 -22.54
CA ASP A 127 29.31 -9.24 -21.72
C ASP A 127 29.11 -8.76 -20.28
N ILE A 128 28.33 -7.69 -20.10
CA ILE A 128 27.97 -7.16 -18.78
C ILE A 128 27.23 -8.22 -17.96
N PHE A 129 26.17 -8.80 -18.53
CA PHE A 129 25.38 -9.83 -17.86
C PHE A 129 26.21 -11.08 -17.57
N LYS A 130 27.03 -11.52 -18.52
CA LYS A 130 27.92 -12.67 -18.37
C LYS A 130 28.99 -12.43 -17.29
N ASN A 131 29.61 -11.24 -17.27
CA ASN A 131 30.64 -10.88 -16.29
C ASN A 131 30.08 -10.75 -14.88
N ILE A 132 28.92 -10.13 -14.71
CA ILE A 132 28.23 -10.04 -13.41
C ILE A 132 27.96 -11.44 -12.88
N ASN A 133 27.36 -12.31 -13.69
CA ASN A 133 27.05 -13.68 -13.27
C ASN A 133 28.29 -14.52 -13.02
N ARG A 134 29.38 -14.33 -13.79
CA ARG A 134 30.64 -15.04 -13.55
C ARG A 134 31.23 -14.66 -12.20
N ASN A 135 31.30 -13.37 -11.91
CA ASN A 135 31.86 -12.87 -10.65
C ASN A 135 31.00 -13.29 -9.45
N MET A 136 29.67 -13.26 -9.59
CA MET A 136 28.79 -13.75 -8.54
C MET A 136 28.89 -15.26 -8.34
N THR A 137 29.00 -16.04 -9.43
CA THR A 137 29.21 -17.49 -9.38
C THR A 137 30.52 -17.83 -8.65
N LEU A 138 31.60 -17.09 -8.89
CA LEU A 138 32.87 -17.25 -8.17
C LEU A 138 32.73 -16.97 -6.66
N VAL A 139 32.02 -15.89 -6.29
CA VAL A 139 31.77 -15.59 -4.87
C VAL A 139 30.97 -16.70 -4.20
N TRP A 140 29.93 -17.22 -4.86
CA TRP A 140 29.16 -18.35 -4.33
C TRP A 140 29.99 -19.63 -4.23
N ALA A 141 30.89 -19.90 -5.17
CA ALA A 141 31.85 -21.00 -5.05
C ALA A 141 32.76 -20.82 -3.82
N CYS A 142 33.32 -19.63 -3.61
CA CYS A 142 34.13 -19.33 -2.42
C CYS A 142 33.33 -19.50 -1.12
N LEU A 143 32.06 -19.07 -1.10
CA LEU A 143 31.19 -19.23 0.07
C LEU A 143 30.90 -20.71 0.37
N PHE A 144 30.61 -21.54 -0.65
CA PHE A 144 30.42 -22.98 -0.44
C PHE A 144 31.71 -23.68 -0.02
N ALA A 145 32.86 -23.29 -0.55
CA ALA A 145 34.16 -23.77 -0.09
C ALA A 145 34.41 -23.40 1.39
N ALA A 146 34.13 -22.14 1.77
CA ALA A 146 34.25 -21.70 3.16
C ALA A 146 33.28 -22.44 4.10
N CYS A 147 32.04 -22.70 3.67
CA CYS A 147 31.09 -23.51 4.43
C CYS A 147 31.58 -24.96 4.58
N THR A 148 32.20 -25.52 3.54
CA THR A 148 32.81 -26.86 3.59
C THR A 148 33.94 -26.92 4.60
N LEU A 149 34.89 -25.96 4.54
CA LEU A 149 36.00 -25.86 5.48
C LEU A 149 35.53 -25.65 6.92
N SER A 150 34.55 -24.77 7.13
CA SER A 150 33.92 -24.55 8.44
C SER A 150 33.36 -25.86 9.00
N ALA A 151 32.62 -26.62 8.19
CA ALA A 151 32.01 -27.87 8.61
C ALA A 151 33.04 -29.01 8.86
N LEU A 152 34.27 -28.88 8.35
CA LEU A 152 35.37 -29.81 8.63
C LEU A 152 36.17 -29.45 9.89
N MET A 153 36.07 -28.21 10.40
CA MET A 153 36.82 -27.75 11.57
C MET A 153 36.68 -28.66 12.81
N PRO A 154 35.48 -29.19 13.16
CA PRO A 154 35.34 -30.08 14.30
C PRO A 154 36.15 -31.38 14.20
N LEU A 155 36.42 -31.86 12.98
CA LEU A 155 37.25 -33.05 12.75
C LEU A 155 38.75 -32.76 12.83
N ALA A 156 39.16 -31.52 12.58
CA ALA A 156 40.57 -31.13 12.53
C ALA A 156 41.11 -30.65 13.89
N PHE A 157 40.26 -30.09 14.75
CA PHE A 157 40.69 -29.39 15.96
C PHE A 157 40.11 -29.92 17.28
N SER A 158 39.34 -31.03 17.26
CA SER A 158 38.72 -31.65 18.44
C SER A 158 38.18 -30.60 19.43
N PRO A 159 37.10 -29.88 19.07
CA PRO A 159 36.58 -28.80 19.90
C PRO A 159 36.21 -29.30 21.30
N PRO A 160 36.23 -28.42 22.31
CA PRO A 160 35.93 -28.80 23.69
C PRO A 160 34.58 -29.50 23.81
N ASP A 161 34.50 -30.52 24.68
CA ASP A 161 33.32 -31.35 24.87
C ASP A 161 32.07 -30.51 25.09
N GLY A 162 31.08 -30.66 24.20
CA GLY A 162 29.80 -29.98 24.29
C GLY A 162 29.13 -29.75 22.93
N PRO A 163 27.79 -29.60 22.88
CA PRO A 163 27.06 -29.45 21.61
C PRO A 163 27.28 -28.09 20.93
N VAL A 164 27.69 -27.07 21.69
CA VAL A 164 27.73 -25.67 21.24
C VAL A 164 28.81 -25.42 20.16
N PRO A 165 30.08 -25.85 20.33
CA PRO A 165 31.09 -25.68 19.28
C PRO A 165 30.73 -26.44 18.00
N HIS A 166 30.14 -27.63 18.10
CA HIS A 166 29.71 -28.39 16.93
C HIS A 166 28.65 -27.63 16.12
N ILE A 167 27.56 -27.19 16.77
CA ILE A 167 26.46 -26.45 16.12
C ILE A 167 26.95 -25.14 15.48
N LEU A 168 27.92 -24.47 16.10
CA LEU A 168 28.53 -23.27 15.55
C LEU A 168 29.15 -23.52 14.16
N PHE A 169 29.98 -24.56 14.03
CA PHE A 169 30.75 -24.83 12.81
C PHE A 169 29.92 -25.43 11.67
N PHE A 170 28.92 -26.26 11.97
CA PHE A 170 28.08 -26.88 10.93
C PHE A 170 26.84 -26.07 10.55
N ALA A 171 26.29 -25.22 11.44
CA ALA A 171 25.03 -24.50 11.17
C ALA A 171 25.21 -22.99 11.17
N PHE A 172 25.66 -22.38 12.28
CA PHE A 172 25.64 -20.92 12.42
C PHE A 172 26.62 -20.21 11.48
N ILE A 173 27.86 -20.69 11.36
CA ILE A 173 28.85 -20.07 10.47
C ILE A 173 28.41 -20.18 9.00
N PRO A 174 28.03 -21.36 8.46
CA PRO A 174 27.49 -21.45 7.10
C PRO A 174 26.27 -20.56 6.88
N LEU A 175 25.32 -20.53 7.81
CA LEU A 175 24.14 -19.67 7.69
C LEU A 175 24.51 -18.18 7.64
N ALA A 176 25.43 -17.74 8.50
CA ALA A 176 25.93 -16.36 8.51
C ALA A 176 26.67 -15.99 7.21
N LEU A 177 27.46 -16.91 6.64
CA LEU A 177 28.13 -16.70 5.35
C LEU A 177 27.11 -16.56 4.20
N LEU A 178 26.13 -17.47 4.12
CA LEU A 178 25.18 -17.48 3.02
C LEU A 178 24.17 -16.32 3.10
N LEU A 179 23.61 -16.05 4.29
CA LEU A 179 22.62 -14.98 4.49
C LEU A 179 23.26 -13.60 4.72
N GLY A 180 24.40 -13.54 5.40
CA GLY A 180 25.07 -12.28 5.74
C GLY A 180 25.99 -11.76 4.63
N VAL A 181 26.58 -12.65 3.83
CA VAL A 181 27.46 -12.27 2.71
C VAL A 181 26.82 -12.58 1.36
N GLY A 182 26.38 -13.82 1.13
CA GLY A 182 25.88 -14.29 -0.17
C GLY A 182 24.66 -13.51 -0.68
N LEU A 183 23.60 -13.40 0.13
CA LEU A 183 22.37 -12.69 -0.26
C LEU A 183 22.57 -11.18 -0.48
N PRO A 184 23.20 -10.42 0.45
CA PRO A 184 23.46 -8.99 0.24
C PRO A 184 24.35 -8.72 -0.96
N PHE A 185 25.38 -9.55 -1.17
CA PHE A 185 26.25 -9.45 -2.34
C PHE A 185 25.45 -9.66 -3.63
N THR A 186 24.64 -10.71 -3.71
CA THR A 186 23.78 -11.02 -4.87
C THR A 186 22.85 -9.86 -5.22
N LYS A 187 22.31 -9.17 -4.23
CA LYS A 187 21.39 -8.04 -4.44
C LYS A 187 22.10 -6.75 -4.87
N LYS A 188 23.29 -6.47 -4.33
CA LYS A 188 23.97 -5.17 -4.51
C LYS A 188 25.04 -5.17 -5.60
N TYR A 189 25.64 -6.32 -5.89
CA TYR A 189 26.77 -6.42 -6.81
C TYR A 189 26.43 -6.03 -8.26
N PRO A 190 25.27 -6.42 -8.84
CA PRO A 190 24.91 -6.01 -10.20
C PRO A 190 24.85 -4.48 -10.37
N ASP A 191 24.19 -3.77 -9.43
CA ASP A 191 24.10 -2.31 -9.42
C ASP A 191 25.47 -1.66 -9.26
N TYR A 192 26.30 -2.19 -8.36
CA TYR A 192 27.66 -1.73 -8.14
C TYR A 192 28.51 -1.87 -9.42
N TYR A 193 28.44 -3.03 -10.08
CA TYR A 193 29.20 -3.31 -11.29
C TYR A 193 28.77 -2.40 -12.45
N GLN A 194 27.46 -2.18 -12.62
CA GLN A 194 26.92 -1.27 -13.63
C GLN A 194 27.37 0.18 -13.39
N ARG A 195 27.27 0.68 -12.15
CA ARG A 195 27.73 2.03 -11.79
C ARG A 195 29.23 2.23 -12.04
N ARG A 196 30.06 1.21 -11.78
CA ARG A 196 31.51 1.26 -12.04
C ARG A 196 31.82 1.42 -13.53
N MET A 197 30.93 0.93 -14.41
CA MET A 197 31.04 1.10 -15.86
C MET A 197 30.37 2.39 -16.36
N GLY A 198 29.93 3.28 -15.47
CA GLY A 198 29.23 4.52 -15.83
C GLY A 198 27.79 4.31 -16.29
N LEU A 199 27.21 3.13 -16.08
CA LEU A 199 25.84 2.81 -16.44
C LEU A 199 24.89 3.08 -15.27
N GLU A 200 23.71 3.60 -15.59
CA GLU A 200 22.63 3.75 -14.61
C GLU A 200 21.90 2.41 -14.43
N PRO A 201 21.79 1.87 -13.20
CA PRO A 201 21.13 0.60 -12.99
C PRO A 201 19.65 0.62 -13.42
N VAL A 202 19.33 -0.17 -14.44
CA VAL A 202 17.96 -0.28 -14.95
C VAL A 202 17.13 -1.07 -13.96
N ARG A 203 16.20 -0.41 -13.25
CA ARG A 203 15.11 -1.11 -12.58
C ARG A 203 14.17 -1.68 -13.66
N PRO A 204 13.51 -2.82 -13.44
CA PRO A 204 12.60 -3.38 -14.43
C PRO A 204 11.56 -2.32 -14.85
N GLN A 205 11.76 -1.75 -16.04
CA GLN A 205 10.79 -0.90 -16.71
C GLN A 205 9.88 -1.82 -17.52
N ALA A 206 8.58 -1.54 -17.51
CA ALA A 206 7.64 -2.18 -18.41
C ALA A 206 8.12 -2.00 -19.87
N PRO A 207 7.94 -3.00 -20.75
CA PRO A 207 8.42 -2.93 -22.11
C PRO A 207 7.81 -1.71 -22.84
N ALA A 208 8.64 -1.00 -23.60
CA ALA A 208 8.20 0.12 -24.42
C ALA A 208 7.19 -0.36 -25.48
N PRO A 209 6.11 0.39 -25.75
CA PRO A 209 5.07 -0.01 -26.69
C PRO A 209 5.60 0.01 -28.12
N GLU A 210 5.25 -1.01 -28.91
CA GLU A 210 5.46 -1.04 -30.36
C GLU A 210 4.68 0.08 -31.07
N PRO A 211 5.13 0.56 -32.24
CA PRO A 211 4.40 1.56 -33.01
C PRO A 211 3.04 1.01 -33.43
N PRO A 212 1.96 1.79 -33.35
CA PRO A 212 0.62 1.29 -33.62
C PRO A 212 0.45 0.94 -35.09
N ALA A 213 -0.06 -0.27 -35.35
CA ALA A 213 -0.63 -0.62 -36.65
C ALA A 213 -1.85 0.27 -36.95
N ALA A 214 -2.01 0.65 -38.22
CA ALA A 214 -3.04 1.58 -38.66
C ALA A 214 -4.46 1.10 -38.27
N PRO A 215 -5.35 1.99 -37.78
CA PRO A 215 -6.64 1.60 -37.26
C PRO A 215 -7.62 1.26 -38.40
N ALA A 216 -8.25 0.10 -38.32
CA ALA A 216 -9.46 -0.19 -39.06
C ALA A 216 -10.64 0.57 -38.43
N GLN A 217 -11.48 1.19 -39.26
CA GLN A 217 -12.60 2.00 -38.81
C GLN A 217 -13.74 1.15 -38.20
N PRO A 218 -14.30 1.51 -37.03
CA PRO A 218 -15.43 0.80 -36.45
C PRO A 218 -16.77 1.28 -37.04
N ARG A 219 -17.72 0.34 -37.17
CA ARG A 219 -19.12 0.65 -37.51
C ARG A 219 -19.82 1.34 -36.33
N PRO A 220 -20.81 2.22 -36.59
CA PRO A 220 -21.51 2.93 -35.54
C PRO A 220 -22.51 2.02 -34.81
N ALA A 221 -22.47 2.07 -33.48
CA ALA A 221 -23.42 1.43 -32.59
C ALA A 221 -24.66 2.32 -32.34
N PRO A 222 -25.80 1.76 -31.90
CA PRO A 222 -27.04 2.50 -31.67
C PRO A 222 -26.92 3.46 -30.47
N PRO A 223 -27.81 4.47 -30.35
CA PRO A 223 -27.75 5.43 -29.26
C PRO A 223 -28.17 4.82 -27.92
N LEU A 224 -27.39 5.12 -26.87
CA LEU A 224 -27.62 4.69 -25.50
C LEU A 224 -28.65 5.57 -24.78
N HIS A 225 -29.46 4.94 -23.94
CA HIS A 225 -30.32 5.61 -22.96
C HIS A 225 -29.46 6.25 -21.85
N LYS A 226 -29.73 7.52 -21.54
CA LYS A 226 -29.12 8.24 -20.42
C LYS A 226 -29.45 7.54 -19.09
N GLU A 227 -28.43 7.13 -18.34
CA GLU A 227 -28.56 6.75 -16.93
C GLU A 227 -28.81 8.00 -16.08
N GLU A 228 -30.04 8.52 -16.12
CA GLU A 228 -30.55 9.52 -15.18
C GLU A 228 -31.63 8.86 -14.32
N THR A 229 -31.27 8.35 -13.13
CA THR A 229 -32.24 8.13 -12.06
C THR A 229 -31.60 8.48 -10.72
N MET A 230 -31.79 9.73 -10.29
CA MET A 230 -31.66 10.14 -8.90
C MET A 230 -32.98 9.83 -8.18
N PHE A 231 -32.92 9.22 -7.00
CA PHE A 231 -34.11 8.98 -6.17
C PHE A 231 -34.66 10.32 -5.65
N ALA A 232 -35.98 10.42 -5.46
CA ALA A 232 -36.65 11.64 -5.00
C ALA A 232 -36.24 12.08 -3.57
N ASN A 233 -35.71 11.16 -2.76
CA ASN A 233 -34.94 11.40 -1.54
C ASN A 233 -33.61 10.66 -1.68
N GLY A 234 -32.49 11.29 -1.30
CA GLY A 234 -31.16 10.69 -1.44
C GLY A 234 -31.06 9.35 -0.68
N LYS A 235 -30.46 8.33 -1.29
CA LYS A 235 -30.43 6.95 -0.80
C LYS A 235 -29.00 6.48 -0.51
N ILE A 236 -28.76 6.04 0.71
CA ILE A 236 -27.50 5.42 1.16
C ILE A 236 -27.75 3.94 1.40
N VAL A 237 -26.93 3.08 0.80
CA VAL A 237 -27.07 1.62 0.95
C VAL A 237 -25.89 1.04 1.72
N ALA A 238 -26.18 0.35 2.82
CA ALA A 238 -25.20 -0.34 3.64
C ALA A 238 -25.26 -1.86 3.43
N ILE A 239 -24.12 -2.47 3.10
CA ILE A 239 -23.95 -3.93 3.11
C ILE A 239 -23.41 -4.35 4.48
N ASN A 240 -24.17 -5.19 5.16
CA ASN A 240 -23.79 -5.76 6.44
C ASN A 240 -23.42 -7.24 6.27
N GLY A 241 -22.14 -7.55 6.49
CA GLY A 241 -21.57 -8.89 6.43
C GLY A 241 -21.79 -9.73 7.69
N SER A 242 -22.46 -9.22 8.71
CA SER A 242 -22.67 -9.94 9.97
C SER A 242 -23.46 -11.24 9.78
N PRO A 243 -23.03 -12.36 10.37
CA PRO A 243 -23.85 -13.57 10.44
C PRO A 243 -25.02 -13.43 11.42
N HIS A 244 -24.96 -12.48 12.35
CA HIS A 244 -26.02 -12.26 13.34
C HIS A 244 -27.12 -11.38 12.75
N GLN A 245 -28.32 -11.93 12.61
CA GLN A 245 -29.52 -11.17 12.28
C GLN A 245 -30.01 -10.34 13.46
N GLY A 246 -30.56 -9.16 13.19
CA GLY A 246 -31.06 -8.25 14.22
C GLY A 246 -29.95 -7.54 15.01
N ILE A 247 -29.80 -7.89 16.29
CA ILE A 247 -29.12 -7.12 17.36
C ILE A 247 -27.58 -7.14 17.32
N GLY A 248 -26.97 -7.54 16.20
CA GLY A 248 -25.50 -7.67 16.08
C GLY A 248 -24.77 -6.32 16.16
N ASN A 249 -23.55 -6.32 16.69
CA ASN A 249 -22.77 -5.09 16.89
C ASN A 249 -22.53 -4.31 15.58
N THR A 250 -22.28 -5.02 14.46
CA THR A 250 -22.14 -4.36 13.15
C THR A 250 -23.44 -3.69 12.70
N THR A 251 -24.60 -4.32 12.97
CA THR A 251 -25.91 -3.71 12.71
C THR A 251 -26.07 -2.45 13.54
N GLN A 252 -25.83 -2.52 14.85
CA GLN A 252 -25.97 -1.37 15.74
C GLN A 252 -25.06 -0.21 15.32
N LEU A 253 -23.82 -0.50 14.89
CA LEU A 253 -22.89 0.52 14.44
C LEU A 253 -23.32 1.20 13.13
N ILE A 254 -23.96 0.46 12.21
CA ILE A 254 -24.61 1.05 11.02
C ILE A 254 -25.79 1.92 11.45
N GLU A 255 -26.64 1.43 12.36
CA GLU A 255 -27.83 2.12 12.84
C GLU A 255 -27.51 3.40 13.61
N MET A 256 -26.35 3.50 14.26
CA MET A 256 -25.86 4.75 14.87
C MET A 256 -25.69 5.90 13.86
N LEU A 257 -25.55 5.61 12.57
CA LEU A 257 -25.48 6.62 11.52
C LEU A 257 -26.86 7.16 11.14
N ARG A 258 -27.93 6.37 11.34
CA ARG A 258 -29.27 6.62 10.81
C ARG A 258 -29.84 7.98 11.22
N PRO A 259 -29.86 8.37 12.51
CA PRO A 259 -30.52 9.61 12.91
C PRO A 259 -29.91 10.83 12.21
N THR A 260 -28.58 10.90 12.17
CA THR A 260 -27.87 12.00 11.53
C THR A 260 -28.01 11.98 10.01
N LEU A 261 -28.05 10.80 9.36
CA LEU A 261 -28.30 10.73 7.92
C LEU A 261 -29.72 11.16 7.56
N GLU A 262 -30.72 10.79 8.36
CA GLU A 262 -32.12 11.18 8.18
C GLU A 262 -32.32 12.68 8.41
N GLU A 263 -31.70 13.27 9.45
CA GLU A 263 -31.63 14.72 9.66
C GLU A 263 -31.00 15.46 8.46
N GLU A 264 -29.99 14.85 7.84
CA GLU A 264 -29.35 15.37 6.65
C GLU A 264 -30.16 15.12 5.35
N GLY A 265 -31.32 14.47 5.43
CA GLY A 265 -32.23 14.23 4.31
C GLY A 265 -31.92 12.98 3.46
N PHE A 266 -31.17 12.02 4.01
CA PHE A 266 -30.80 10.77 3.35
C PHE A 266 -31.44 9.55 4.02
N ALA A 267 -32.05 8.69 3.23
CA ALA A 267 -32.55 7.39 3.70
C ALA A 267 -31.42 6.36 3.76
N LEU A 268 -31.25 5.69 4.90
CA LEU A 268 -30.30 4.58 5.07
C LEU A 268 -31.01 3.24 4.91
N GLU A 269 -30.69 2.50 3.84
CA GLU A 269 -31.12 1.12 3.65
C GLU A 269 -29.98 0.16 4.00
N MET A 270 -30.24 -0.80 4.87
CA MET A 270 -29.27 -1.83 5.24
C MET A 270 -29.67 -3.18 4.63
N ILE A 271 -28.75 -3.77 3.87
CA ILE A 271 -28.86 -5.12 3.32
C ILE A 271 -27.98 -6.05 4.15
N LEU A 272 -28.62 -6.96 4.88
CA LEU A 272 -27.93 -7.97 5.67
C LEU A 272 -27.67 -9.23 4.84
N LEU A 273 -26.40 -9.57 4.61
CA LEU A 273 -26.01 -10.69 3.74
C LEU A 273 -26.37 -12.06 4.30
N SER A 274 -26.49 -12.21 5.62
CA SER A 274 -26.89 -13.49 6.25
C SER A 274 -28.34 -13.89 5.98
N GLY A 275 -29.18 -12.97 5.48
CA GLY A 275 -30.54 -13.25 5.02
C GLY A 275 -30.66 -13.35 3.49
N LYS A 276 -29.54 -13.54 2.78
CA LYS A 276 -29.48 -13.58 1.32
C LYS A 276 -28.84 -14.87 0.82
N GLU A 277 -29.31 -15.33 -0.32
CA GLU A 277 -28.71 -16.46 -1.02
C GLU A 277 -27.65 -15.93 -1.97
N ILE A 278 -26.38 -16.16 -1.61
CA ILE A 278 -25.21 -15.76 -2.38
C ILE A 278 -24.26 -16.94 -2.40
N ASP A 279 -24.15 -17.60 -3.55
CA ASP A 279 -23.19 -18.69 -3.74
C ASP A 279 -21.75 -18.13 -3.88
N TYR A 280 -20.75 -19.01 -3.80
CA TYR A 280 -19.36 -18.65 -3.93
C TYR A 280 -18.96 -18.36 -5.39
N CYS A 281 -17.96 -17.50 -5.57
CA CYS A 281 -17.34 -17.32 -6.88
C CYS A 281 -16.63 -18.60 -7.32
N THR A 282 -16.99 -19.11 -8.50
CA THR A 282 -16.36 -20.30 -9.10
C THR A 282 -15.05 -19.98 -9.84
N GLY A 283 -14.67 -18.70 -9.93
CA GLY A 283 -13.47 -18.27 -10.66
C GLY A 283 -13.56 -18.45 -12.19
N CYS A 284 -14.77 -18.66 -12.73
CA CYS A 284 -14.96 -18.97 -14.16
C CYS A 284 -14.66 -17.81 -15.13
N GLY A 285 -14.62 -16.56 -14.65
CA GLY A 285 -14.31 -15.38 -15.46
C GLY A 285 -15.44 -14.90 -16.41
N LEU A 286 -16.55 -15.63 -16.51
CA LEU A 286 -17.64 -15.30 -17.44
C LEU A 286 -18.26 -13.91 -17.18
N CYS A 287 -18.26 -13.46 -15.93
CA CYS A 287 -18.77 -12.13 -15.57
C CYS A 287 -17.92 -10.99 -16.13
N ILE A 288 -16.62 -11.21 -16.33
CA ILE A 288 -15.69 -10.28 -16.98
C ILE A 288 -15.96 -10.28 -18.49
N GLU A 289 -16.12 -11.47 -19.08
CA GLU A 289 -16.30 -11.62 -20.53
C GLU A 289 -17.67 -11.12 -21.04
N LYS A 290 -18.72 -11.38 -20.27
CA LYS A 290 -20.12 -11.09 -20.65
C LYS A 290 -20.74 -9.92 -19.88
N GLY A 291 -20.01 -9.33 -18.95
CA GLY A 291 -20.50 -8.25 -18.09
C GLY A 291 -21.52 -8.65 -17.03
N LYS A 292 -21.85 -9.95 -16.91
CA LYS A 292 -22.84 -10.47 -15.96
C LYS A 292 -22.46 -11.83 -15.41
N CYS A 293 -22.67 -12.03 -14.11
CA CYS A 293 -22.56 -13.36 -13.50
C CYS A 293 -23.73 -14.24 -13.94
N TRP A 294 -23.48 -15.54 -14.16
CA TRP A 294 -24.51 -16.52 -14.55
C TRP A 294 -25.22 -17.17 -13.36
N ILE A 295 -24.64 -17.09 -12.16
CA ILE A 295 -25.21 -17.67 -10.94
C ILE A 295 -26.51 -16.91 -10.61
N PRO A 296 -27.67 -17.59 -10.56
CA PRO A 296 -28.98 -16.95 -10.42
C PRO A 296 -29.37 -16.79 -8.95
N ASP A 297 -28.84 -15.77 -8.29
CA ASP A 297 -29.09 -15.52 -6.86
C ASP A 297 -29.12 -14.01 -6.53
N ASP A 298 -29.14 -13.67 -5.23
CA ASP A 298 -29.40 -12.30 -4.76
C ASP A 298 -28.29 -11.29 -5.11
N HIS A 299 -27.08 -11.76 -5.43
CA HIS A 299 -25.91 -10.89 -5.61
C HIS A 299 -26.13 -9.80 -6.65
N ARG A 300 -26.69 -10.16 -7.81
CA ARG A 300 -26.92 -9.22 -8.91
C ARG A 300 -27.88 -8.09 -8.50
N GLY A 301 -28.94 -8.43 -7.78
CA GLY A 301 -29.92 -7.46 -7.29
C GLY A 301 -29.28 -6.49 -6.30
N ILE A 302 -28.45 -7.00 -5.39
CA ILE A 302 -27.73 -6.19 -4.40
C ILE A 302 -26.75 -5.24 -5.08
N VAL A 303 -25.92 -5.72 -6.01
CA VAL A 303 -24.96 -4.86 -6.72
C VAL A 303 -25.68 -3.77 -7.52
N THR A 304 -26.81 -4.08 -8.15
CA THR A 304 -27.63 -3.07 -8.86
C THR A 304 -28.05 -1.94 -7.92
N GLN A 305 -28.45 -2.25 -6.69
CA GLN A 305 -28.81 -1.24 -5.70
C GLN A 305 -27.62 -0.39 -5.24
N LEU A 306 -26.44 -0.99 -5.02
CA LEU A 306 -25.22 -0.25 -4.66
C LEU A 306 -24.81 0.74 -5.75
N LEU A 307 -24.92 0.31 -7.00
CA LEU A 307 -24.57 1.12 -8.15
C LEU A 307 -25.55 2.28 -8.36
N ALA A 308 -26.81 2.13 -7.96
CA ALA A 308 -27.82 3.20 -8.03
C ALA A 308 -27.81 4.15 -6.81
N ALA A 309 -27.22 3.75 -5.68
CA ALA A 309 -27.21 4.55 -4.44
C ALA A 309 -26.39 5.85 -4.57
N ASP A 310 -26.71 6.87 -3.76
CA ASP A 310 -25.93 8.11 -3.66
C ASP A 310 -24.67 7.96 -2.81
N ALA A 311 -24.68 7.01 -1.88
CA ALA A 311 -23.50 6.56 -1.14
C ALA A 311 -23.60 5.09 -0.75
N VAL A 312 -22.44 4.46 -0.53
CA VAL A 312 -22.34 3.04 -0.18
C VAL A 312 -21.59 2.86 1.13
N ILE A 313 -22.09 2.00 2.00
CA ILE A 313 -21.42 1.59 3.23
C ILE A 313 -21.09 0.10 3.14
N LEU A 314 -19.84 -0.27 3.41
CA LEU A 314 -19.45 -1.67 3.56
C LEU A 314 -19.11 -1.94 5.02
N ALA A 315 -19.79 -2.90 5.65
CA ALA A 315 -19.66 -3.19 7.06
C ALA A 315 -19.45 -4.68 7.32
N SER A 316 -18.45 -5.05 8.10
CA SER A 316 -18.22 -6.46 8.48
C SER A 316 -17.71 -6.59 9.91
N PRO A 317 -18.13 -7.61 10.66
CA PRO A 317 -17.35 -8.10 11.80
C PRO A 317 -15.94 -8.52 11.38
N VAL A 318 -15.02 -8.50 12.33
CA VAL A 318 -13.65 -9.05 12.18
C VAL A 318 -13.61 -10.47 12.70
N TYR A 319 -13.61 -11.44 11.78
CA TYR A 319 -13.48 -12.87 12.11
C TYR A 319 -12.12 -13.35 11.60
N PHE A 320 -11.25 -13.78 12.53
CA PHE A 320 -9.86 -14.18 12.24
C PHE A 320 -9.08 -13.15 11.39
N TYR A 321 -9.04 -11.88 11.84
CA TYR A 321 -8.34 -10.78 11.17
C TYR A 321 -8.84 -10.45 9.76
N HIS A 322 -10.06 -10.83 9.41
CA HIS A 322 -10.63 -10.57 8.09
C HIS A 322 -12.14 -10.30 8.15
N VAL A 323 -12.70 -9.86 7.01
CA VAL A 323 -14.16 -9.82 6.84
C VAL A 323 -14.77 -11.21 6.97
N THR A 324 -16.05 -11.27 7.29
CA THR A 324 -16.80 -12.53 7.40
C THR A 324 -16.86 -13.28 6.07
N ALA A 325 -17.16 -14.59 6.14
CA ALA A 325 -17.33 -15.43 4.95
C ALA A 325 -18.44 -14.90 4.02
N GLN A 326 -19.54 -14.39 4.58
CA GLN A 326 -20.66 -13.82 3.83
C GLN A 326 -20.22 -12.57 3.06
N MET A 327 -19.51 -11.65 3.73
CA MET A 327 -18.95 -10.48 3.07
C MET A 327 -17.97 -10.91 1.97
N LYS A 328 -17.07 -11.86 2.25
CA LYS A 328 -16.08 -12.32 1.28
C LYS A 328 -16.71 -12.98 0.05
N ALA A 329 -17.75 -13.81 0.22
CA ALA A 329 -18.49 -14.42 -0.87
C ALA A 329 -19.15 -13.36 -1.77
N PHE A 330 -19.77 -12.34 -1.17
CA PHE A 330 -20.32 -11.19 -1.89
C PHE A 330 -19.25 -10.44 -2.68
N LEU A 331 -18.11 -10.13 -2.04
CA LEU A 331 -17.01 -9.39 -2.67
C LEU A 331 -16.34 -10.17 -3.82
N ASP A 332 -16.10 -11.48 -3.64
CA ASP A 332 -15.44 -12.31 -4.66
C ASP A 332 -16.26 -12.44 -5.95
N ARG A 333 -17.58 -12.26 -5.86
CA ARG A 333 -18.46 -12.24 -7.01
C ARG A 333 -18.56 -10.88 -7.70
N SER A 334 -18.04 -9.82 -7.08
CA SER A 334 -18.09 -8.44 -7.59
C SER A 334 -16.95 -8.06 -8.55
N LEU A 335 -16.13 -9.02 -8.99
CA LEU A 335 -14.96 -8.79 -9.85
C LEU A 335 -15.29 -8.05 -11.16
N ALA A 336 -16.43 -8.35 -11.79
CA ALA A 336 -16.84 -7.75 -13.07
C ALA A 336 -17.11 -6.24 -13.02
N TRP A 337 -17.26 -5.68 -11.82
CA TRP A 337 -17.45 -4.24 -11.61
C TRP A 337 -16.14 -3.56 -11.19
N GLY A 338 -15.19 -4.31 -10.65
CA GLY A 338 -13.89 -3.80 -10.24
C GLY A 338 -13.08 -3.19 -11.38
N HIS A 339 -13.24 -3.69 -12.60
CA HIS A 339 -12.54 -3.20 -13.79
C HIS A 339 -13.32 -2.13 -14.58
N LYS A 340 -14.51 -1.74 -14.11
CA LYS A 340 -15.42 -0.82 -14.81
C LYS A 340 -15.66 0.43 -13.98
N PRO A 341 -14.63 1.27 -13.84
CA PRO A 341 -14.77 2.55 -13.16
C PRO A 341 -15.83 3.38 -13.87
N ARG A 342 -16.55 4.18 -13.09
CA ARG A 342 -17.70 4.98 -13.56
C ARG A 342 -17.39 6.45 -13.30
N GLY A 343 -17.85 7.33 -14.19
CA GLY A 343 -17.56 8.76 -14.09
C GLY A 343 -17.92 9.33 -12.72
N THR A 344 -19.06 8.93 -12.15
CA THR A 344 -19.45 9.40 -10.82
C THR A 344 -18.86 8.56 -9.69
N PHE A 345 -17.69 8.92 -9.18
CA PHE A 345 -17.28 8.39 -7.88
C PHE A 345 -18.24 8.87 -6.78
N LYS A 346 -18.95 7.98 -6.11
CA LYS A 346 -19.83 8.34 -5.00
C LYS A 346 -19.10 8.28 -3.66
N PRO A 347 -19.51 9.04 -2.64
CA PRO A 347 -18.99 8.85 -1.30
C PRO A 347 -19.31 7.47 -0.75
N GLY A 348 -18.46 6.93 0.10
CA GLY A 348 -18.70 5.69 0.81
C GLY A 348 -17.98 5.62 2.14
N LEU A 349 -18.42 4.69 2.99
CA LEU A 349 -17.90 4.50 4.33
C LEU A 349 -17.57 3.02 4.57
N ALA A 350 -16.48 2.76 5.27
CA ALA A 350 -16.14 1.40 5.69
C ALA A 350 -16.28 1.25 7.20
N ILE A 351 -16.90 0.15 7.62
CA ILE A 351 -17.21 -0.12 9.02
C ILE A 351 -16.69 -1.49 9.41
N SER A 352 -16.06 -1.58 10.58
CA SER A 352 -15.68 -2.87 11.13
C SER A 352 -15.84 -2.93 12.64
N VAL A 353 -16.22 -4.10 13.15
CA VAL A 353 -16.32 -4.35 14.59
C VAL A 353 -15.51 -5.57 14.96
N ALA A 354 -14.63 -5.44 15.96
CA ALA A 354 -13.87 -6.55 16.50
C ALA A 354 -14.18 -6.75 18.00
N ALA A 355 -13.99 -7.98 18.49
CA ALA A 355 -13.99 -8.23 19.92
C ALA A 355 -12.64 -7.89 20.57
N ALA A 356 -11.54 -7.87 19.80
CA ALA A 356 -10.20 -7.64 20.33
C ALA A 356 -9.25 -6.94 19.34
N PHE A 357 -8.97 -7.54 18.18
CA PHE A 357 -7.95 -7.06 17.24
C PHE A 357 -8.44 -7.11 15.78
N GLY A 358 -7.83 -6.29 14.91
CA GLY A 358 -7.94 -6.39 13.46
C GLY A 358 -9.00 -5.46 12.82
N GLU A 359 -9.66 -4.62 13.61
CA GLU A 359 -10.70 -3.69 13.13
C GLU A 359 -10.15 -2.69 12.13
N VAL A 360 -9.01 -2.06 12.41
CA VAL A 360 -8.43 -1.06 11.50
C VAL A 360 -8.06 -1.69 10.15
N GLU A 361 -7.47 -2.87 10.15
CA GLU A 361 -7.08 -3.60 8.94
C GLU A 361 -8.29 -3.98 8.09
N VAL A 362 -9.36 -4.47 8.71
CA VAL A 362 -10.60 -4.84 8.01
C VAL A 362 -11.33 -3.61 7.47
N ALA A 363 -11.43 -2.53 8.24
CA ALA A 363 -12.02 -1.29 7.74
C ALA A 363 -11.20 -0.69 6.58
N ASN A 364 -9.86 -0.72 6.66
CA ASN A 364 -9.01 -0.28 5.56
C ASN A 364 -9.15 -1.17 4.31
N TYR A 365 -9.29 -2.48 4.49
CA TYR A 365 -9.59 -3.40 3.39
C TYR A 365 -10.92 -3.05 2.72
N LEU A 366 -11.99 -2.90 3.50
CA LEU A 366 -13.31 -2.52 2.98
C LEU A 366 -13.31 -1.14 2.32
N ALA A 367 -12.58 -0.17 2.89
CA ALA A 367 -12.45 1.17 2.35
C ALA A 367 -11.82 1.16 0.95
N ARG A 368 -10.82 0.30 0.73
CA ARG A 368 -10.27 0.08 -0.61
C ARG A 368 -11.32 -0.52 -1.51
N ILE A 369 -12.04 -1.56 -1.07
CA ILE A 369 -13.03 -2.27 -1.91
C ILE A 369 -14.20 -1.39 -2.39
N LEU A 370 -14.49 -0.25 -1.74
CA LEU A 370 -15.52 0.70 -2.19
C LEU A 370 -15.38 1.09 -3.67
N HIS A 371 -14.16 1.16 -4.22
CA HIS A 371 -13.94 1.53 -5.64
C HIS A 371 -14.65 0.58 -6.61
N VAL A 372 -14.83 -0.69 -6.24
CA VAL A 372 -15.53 -1.70 -7.06
C VAL A 372 -16.98 -1.28 -7.34
N TYR A 373 -17.59 -0.53 -6.43
CA TYR A 373 -18.95 -0.01 -6.56
C TYR A 373 -18.97 1.47 -6.99
N GLY A 374 -17.85 1.96 -7.54
CA GLY A 374 -17.68 3.34 -7.94
C GLY A 374 -17.70 4.31 -6.76
N ALA A 375 -17.25 3.89 -5.57
CA ALA A 375 -17.25 4.73 -4.37
C ALA A 375 -15.83 5.01 -3.84
N PHE A 376 -15.61 6.18 -3.26
CA PHE A 376 -14.40 6.50 -2.48
C PHE A 376 -14.71 6.55 -0.99
N SER A 377 -13.74 6.22 -0.14
CA SER A 377 -13.92 6.31 1.31
C SER A 377 -13.88 7.76 1.79
N VAL A 378 -14.90 8.21 2.54
CA VAL A 378 -14.84 9.44 3.35
C VAL A 378 -14.19 9.21 4.71
N GLY A 379 -14.01 7.94 5.10
CA GLY A 379 -13.44 7.55 6.38
C GLY A 379 -13.76 6.10 6.75
N THR A 380 -13.25 5.69 7.92
CA THR A 380 -13.51 4.38 8.52
C THR A 380 -14.13 4.56 9.90
N LEU A 381 -15.15 3.77 10.22
CA LEU A 381 -15.72 3.67 11.56
C LEU A 381 -15.37 2.29 12.14
N THR A 382 -14.56 2.27 13.19
CA THR A 382 -14.17 1.05 13.88
C THR A 382 -14.62 1.08 15.32
N ALA A 383 -14.96 -0.08 15.88
CA ALA A 383 -15.31 -0.19 17.28
C ALA A 383 -14.90 -1.56 17.86
N LEU A 384 -14.59 -1.57 19.15
CA LEU A 384 -14.44 -2.78 19.94
C LEU A 384 -15.72 -3.08 20.70
N ALA A 385 -16.23 -4.30 20.58
CA ALA A 385 -17.40 -4.75 21.32
C ALA A 385 -17.34 -6.25 21.62
N THR A 386 -17.40 -6.61 22.90
CA THR A 386 -17.29 -7.99 23.39
C THR A 386 -18.65 -8.67 23.55
N GLY A 387 -19.69 -7.92 23.91
CA GLY A 387 -21.07 -8.37 23.99
C GLY A 387 -22.01 -7.60 23.03
N PRO A 388 -23.26 -8.05 22.85
CA PRO A 388 -24.25 -7.34 22.03
C PRO A 388 -24.52 -5.92 22.55
N GLY A 389 -24.15 -4.90 21.78
CA GLY A 389 -24.30 -3.48 22.12
C GLY A 389 -23.29 -2.94 23.14
N GLU A 390 -22.38 -3.78 23.63
CA GLU A 390 -21.36 -3.43 24.62
C GLU A 390 -20.12 -2.84 23.94
N PHE A 391 -20.28 -1.67 23.33
CA PHE A 391 -19.16 -0.94 22.73
C PHE A 391 -18.26 -0.32 23.79
N LEU A 392 -16.95 -0.57 23.69
CA LEU A 392 -15.97 0.11 24.51
C LEU A 392 -15.94 1.60 24.16
N GLY A 393 -16.28 2.47 25.10
CA GLY A 393 -16.38 3.91 24.86
C GLY A 393 -17.57 4.30 23.97
N ARG A 394 -18.74 3.70 24.21
CA ARG A 394 -19.97 3.88 23.42
C ARG A 394 -20.28 5.32 23.02
N GLU A 395 -20.24 6.27 23.95
CA GLU A 395 -20.52 7.69 23.66
C GLU A 395 -19.56 8.26 22.59
N THR A 396 -18.29 7.91 22.64
CA THR A 396 -17.28 8.29 21.64
C THR A 396 -17.55 7.62 20.30
N VAL A 397 -17.98 6.37 20.30
CA VAL A 397 -18.36 5.63 19.08
C VAL A 397 -19.58 6.27 18.42
N GLU A 398 -20.60 6.61 19.20
CA GLU A 398 -21.82 7.28 18.73
C GLU A 398 -21.52 8.70 18.20
N ALA A 399 -20.71 9.48 18.92
CA ALA A 399 -20.26 10.79 18.45
C ALA A 399 -19.49 10.69 17.13
N ARG A 400 -18.58 9.71 17.03
CA ARG A 400 -17.80 9.48 15.80
C ARG A 400 -18.67 9.00 14.64
N ALA A 401 -19.68 8.17 14.90
CA ALA A 401 -20.66 7.77 13.91
C ALA A 401 -21.43 8.98 13.38
N ALA A 402 -21.93 9.86 14.26
CA ALA A 402 -22.61 11.09 13.87
C ALA A 402 -21.71 12.03 13.04
N ASP A 403 -20.43 12.18 13.40
CA ASP A 403 -19.47 12.97 12.60
C ASP A 403 -19.29 12.40 11.20
N LEU A 404 -19.08 11.09 11.08
CA LEU A 404 -18.89 10.42 9.79
C LEU A 404 -20.18 10.44 8.95
N ALA A 405 -21.35 10.36 9.57
CA ALA A 405 -22.64 10.51 8.90
C ALA A 405 -22.77 11.92 8.29
N ARG A 406 -22.45 12.98 9.05
CA ARG A 406 -22.41 14.36 8.53
C ARG A 406 -21.42 14.52 7.40
N ASP A 407 -20.22 13.97 7.53
CA ASP A 407 -19.19 14.04 6.49
C ASP A 407 -19.60 13.29 5.21
N LEU A 408 -20.23 12.13 5.35
CA LEU A 408 -20.76 11.35 4.22
C LEU A 408 -21.89 12.14 3.52
N ALA A 409 -22.88 12.62 4.28
CA ALA A 409 -23.99 13.41 3.75
C ALA A 409 -23.50 14.69 3.06
N ARG A 410 -22.56 15.41 3.68
CA ARG A 410 -21.92 16.59 3.09
C ARG A 410 -21.19 16.24 1.80
N ALA A 411 -20.45 15.13 1.77
CA ALA A 411 -19.74 14.68 0.58
C ALA A 411 -20.71 14.39 -0.58
N VAL A 412 -21.88 13.81 -0.28
CA VAL A 412 -22.94 13.58 -1.29
C VAL A 412 -23.50 14.91 -1.79
N LYS A 413 -23.95 15.79 -0.88
CA LYS A 413 -24.53 17.10 -1.21
C LYS A 413 -23.59 17.98 -2.04
N GLN A 414 -22.31 17.97 -1.70
CA GLN A 414 -21.28 18.78 -2.37
C GLN A 414 -20.71 18.13 -3.63
N LYS A 415 -21.14 16.90 -3.98
CA LYS A 415 -20.54 16.08 -5.05
C LYS A 415 -19.02 16.04 -4.90
N ARG A 416 -18.55 15.83 -3.67
CA ARG A 416 -17.14 15.95 -3.31
C ARG A 416 -16.32 14.95 -4.13
N ARG A 417 -15.15 15.40 -4.58
CA ARG A 417 -14.12 14.58 -5.22
C ARG A 417 -12.84 14.69 -4.42
N TYR A 418 -12.22 13.56 -4.09
CA TYR A 418 -10.86 13.58 -3.53
C TYR A 418 -9.83 13.72 -4.64
N PRO A 419 -8.66 14.33 -4.35
CA PRO A 419 -7.55 14.38 -5.29
C PRO A 419 -7.17 12.99 -5.77
N ALA A 420 -6.88 12.87 -7.06
CA ALA A 420 -6.34 11.65 -7.63
C ALA A 420 -5.07 11.20 -6.90
N THR A 421 -4.96 9.90 -6.64
CA THR A 421 -3.82 9.29 -5.98
C THR A 421 -2.93 8.53 -6.97
N SER A 422 -1.76 8.10 -6.49
CA SER A 422 -0.92 7.17 -7.26
C SER A 422 -1.59 5.81 -7.47
N GLU A 423 -2.50 5.40 -6.58
CA GLU A 423 -3.24 4.15 -6.74
C GLU A 423 -4.22 4.26 -7.91
N ASP A 424 -4.90 5.41 -8.05
CA ASP A 424 -5.77 5.70 -9.20
C ASP A 424 -4.98 5.69 -10.51
N LEU A 425 -3.81 6.33 -10.53
CA LEU A 425 -2.94 6.37 -11.71
C LEU A 425 -2.42 4.98 -12.08
N PHE A 426 -1.97 4.21 -11.07
CA PHE A 426 -1.50 2.85 -11.28
C PHE A 426 -2.62 1.95 -11.78
N PHE A 427 -3.82 2.04 -11.20
CA PHE A 427 -4.99 1.30 -11.64
C PHE A 427 -5.32 1.63 -13.09
N TRP A 428 -5.45 2.91 -13.42
CA TRP A 428 -5.75 3.36 -14.78
C TRP A 428 -4.73 2.84 -15.81
N LEU A 429 -3.44 2.99 -15.52
CA LEU A 429 -2.36 2.51 -16.39
C LEU A 429 -2.38 0.97 -16.54
N HIS A 430 -2.39 0.26 -15.42
CA HIS A 430 -2.23 -1.19 -15.40
C HIS A 430 -3.46 -1.91 -15.92
N ILE A 431 -4.65 -1.57 -15.39
CA ILE A 431 -5.91 -2.20 -15.78
C ILE A 431 -6.31 -1.75 -17.18
N GLY A 432 -6.10 -0.48 -17.53
CA GLY A 432 -6.34 0.00 -18.89
C GLY A 432 -5.50 -0.73 -19.93
N TRP A 433 -4.21 -0.94 -19.63
CA TRP A 433 -3.33 -1.76 -20.46
C TRP A 433 -3.82 -3.23 -20.54
N LEU A 434 -4.16 -3.84 -19.41
CA LEU A 434 -4.58 -5.24 -19.36
C LEU A 434 -5.86 -5.48 -20.17
N ILE A 435 -6.89 -4.63 -19.97
CA ILE A 435 -8.15 -4.67 -20.71
C ILE A 435 -7.90 -4.50 -22.20
N LYS A 436 -7.07 -3.53 -22.59
CA LYS A 436 -6.79 -3.25 -24.00
C LYS A 436 -6.11 -4.44 -24.70
N ASN A 437 -5.25 -5.18 -24.00
CA ASN A 437 -4.59 -6.38 -24.54
C ASN A 437 -5.49 -7.63 -24.53
N GLN A 438 -6.56 -7.63 -23.75
CA GLN A 438 -7.54 -8.73 -23.64
C GLN A 438 -8.89 -8.38 -24.25
N LYS A 439 -8.94 -7.36 -25.13
CA LYS A 439 -10.15 -6.81 -25.75
C LYS A 439 -10.93 -7.81 -26.62
N ASP A 440 -10.24 -8.79 -27.20
CA ASP A 440 -10.83 -9.85 -28.04
C ASP A 440 -11.05 -11.16 -27.25
N GLY A 441 -10.81 -11.13 -25.93
CA GLY A 441 -10.86 -12.29 -25.04
C GLY A 441 -11.69 -12.02 -23.78
N ILE A 442 -11.15 -12.43 -22.63
CA ILE A 442 -11.87 -12.43 -21.35
C ILE A 442 -12.32 -11.03 -20.88
N MET A 443 -11.70 -9.94 -21.36
CA MET A 443 -12.02 -8.56 -20.99
C MET A 443 -12.74 -7.79 -22.09
N ALA A 444 -13.38 -8.48 -23.05
CA ALA A 444 -14.07 -7.83 -24.15
C ALA A 444 -15.18 -6.86 -23.69
N ASP A 445 -15.87 -7.20 -22.60
CA ASP A 445 -16.90 -6.32 -22.03
C ASP A 445 -16.32 -5.11 -21.29
N ASP A 446 -15.23 -5.28 -20.54
CA ASP A 446 -14.52 -4.17 -19.92
C ASP A 446 -13.95 -3.21 -20.98
N TYR A 447 -13.45 -3.75 -22.09
CA TYR A 447 -12.93 -2.93 -23.19
C TYR A 447 -14.02 -2.07 -23.81
N ARG A 448 -15.21 -2.63 -24.07
CA ARG A 448 -16.38 -1.86 -24.52
C ARG A 448 -16.72 -0.75 -23.54
N HIS A 449 -16.84 -1.09 -22.25
CA HIS A 449 -17.12 -0.12 -21.19
C HIS A 449 -16.11 1.04 -21.19
N TRP A 450 -14.81 0.76 -21.28
CA TRP A 450 -13.77 1.79 -21.27
C TRP A 450 -13.77 2.67 -22.51
N GLN A 451 -14.07 2.10 -23.69
CA GLN A 451 -14.21 2.87 -24.92
C GLN A 451 -15.44 3.79 -24.86
N GLU A 452 -16.59 3.26 -24.42
CA GLU A 452 -17.85 4.00 -24.30
C GLU A 452 -17.76 5.19 -23.35
N HIS A 453 -16.97 5.06 -22.27
CA HIS A 453 -16.80 6.10 -21.26
C HIS A 453 -15.57 7.00 -21.49
N GLY A 454 -14.88 6.86 -22.64
CA GLY A 454 -13.72 7.70 -22.96
C GLY A 454 -12.53 7.53 -22.01
N LEU A 455 -12.45 6.40 -21.28
CA LEU A 455 -11.44 6.21 -20.23
C LEU A 455 -10.02 6.09 -20.79
N TYR A 456 -9.87 5.85 -22.09
CA TYR A 456 -8.58 5.82 -22.78
C TYR A 456 -8.09 7.20 -23.23
N GLU A 457 -8.91 8.24 -23.16
CA GLU A 457 -8.54 9.61 -23.61
C GLU A 457 -7.46 10.24 -22.72
N GLY A 458 -7.39 9.84 -21.45
CA GLY A 458 -6.32 10.26 -20.55
C GLY A 458 -6.69 10.09 -19.08
N PHE A 459 -5.69 10.15 -18.21
CA PHE A 459 -5.89 10.01 -16.77
C PHE A 459 -6.84 11.08 -16.21
N HIS A 460 -6.75 12.32 -16.68
CA HIS A 460 -7.62 13.43 -16.28
C HIS A 460 -9.11 13.15 -16.56
N LYS A 461 -9.42 12.46 -17.66
CA LYS A 461 -10.78 11.98 -17.96
C LYS A 461 -11.21 10.87 -17.01
N TYR A 462 -10.33 9.91 -16.73
CA TYR A 462 -10.59 8.83 -15.80
C TYR A 462 -10.88 9.32 -14.37
N VAL A 463 -10.13 10.32 -13.87
CA VAL A 463 -10.36 10.88 -12.53
C VAL A 463 -11.34 12.07 -12.50
N GLU A 464 -11.85 12.50 -13.66
CA GLU A 464 -12.64 13.72 -13.84
C GLU A 464 -11.99 14.96 -13.18
N GLN A 465 -10.66 15.06 -13.27
CA GLN A 465 -9.89 16.15 -12.68
C GLN A 465 -8.93 16.70 -13.72
N GLU A 466 -9.14 17.95 -14.10
CA GLU A 466 -8.27 18.65 -15.05
C GLU A 466 -6.93 18.99 -14.41
N TRP A 467 -5.87 18.83 -15.20
CA TRP A 467 -4.56 19.34 -14.82
C TRP A 467 -4.62 20.86 -14.82
N SER A 468 -4.45 21.51 -13.67
CA SER A 468 -4.40 22.97 -13.61
C SER A 468 -3.14 23.47 -14.34
N PRO A 469 -3.25 24.16 -15.49
CA PRO A 469 -2.09 24.60 -16.28
C PRO A 469 -1.25 25.68 -15.57
N GLY A 470 -1.75 26.24 -14.47
CA GLY A 470 -1.26 27.48 -13.84
C GLY A 470 -0.08 27.35 -12.85
N ARG A 471 0.57 26.19 -12.73
CA ARG A 471 1.90 26.08 -12.12
C ARG A 471 2.85 25.31 -13.03
N THR A 472 2.93 25.75 -14.28
CA THR A 472 4.16 25.62 -15.05
C THR A 472 5.31 26.11 -14.18
N TYR A 473 6.33 25.27 -14.04
CA TYR A 473 7.64 25.56 -13.47
C TYR A 473 7.92 27.07 -13.26
N ASP A 474 7.86 27.52 -12.01
CA ASP A 474 8.22 28.88 -11.63
C ASP A 474 9.75 28.96 -11.56
N GLU A 475 10.36 29.45 -12.63
CA GLU A 475 11.81 29.61 -12.76
C GLU A 475 12.36 30.45 -11.61
N GLN A 476 11.67 31.50 -11.17
CA GLN A 476 12.16 32.36 -10.09
C GLN A 476 12.21 31.61 -8.75
N VAL A 477 11.15 30.85 -8.43
CA VAL A 477 11.11 29.99 -7.24
C VAL A 477 12.18 28.89 -7.33
N ARG A 478 12.38 28.30 -8.51
CA ARG A 478 13.43 27.29 -8.71
C ARG A 478 14.82 27.87 -8.52
N GLN A 479 15.11 29.04 -9.09
CA GLN A 479 16.40 29.69 -8.96
C GLN A 479 16.66 30.11 -7.51
N ALA A 480 15.67 30.66 -6.81
CA ALA A 480 15.77 30.97 -5.39
C ALA A 480 16.07 29.71 -4.54
N TRP A 481 15.37 28.60 -4.81
CA TRP A 481 15.59 27.32 -4.15
C TRP A 481 16.98 26.75 -4.41
N LEU A 482 17.47 26.81 -5.65
CA LEU A 482 18.83 26.37 -6.02
C LEU A 482 19.90 27.22 -5.32
N GLN A 483 19.74 28.54 -5.32
CA GLN A 483 20.67 29.46 -4.65
C GLN A 483 20.74 29.18 -3.15
N GLN A 484 19.59 28.97 -2.51
CA GLN A 484 19.52 28.59 -1.10
C GLN A 484 20.27 27.28 -0.82
N MET A 485 19.96 26.20 -1.57
CA MET A 485 20.63 24.91 -1.40
C MET A 485 22.15 24.99 -1.56
N ILE A 486 22.62 25.77 -2.55
CA ILE A 486 24.04 25.99 -2.81
C ILE A 486 24.69 26.74 -1.63
N ALA A 487 24.04 27.79 -1.12
CA ALA A 487 24.52 28.59 0.00
C ALA A 487 24.62 27.76 1.29
N GLU A 488 23.59 26.97 1.62
CA GLU A 488 23.57 26.08 2.79
C GLU A 488 24.71 25.06 2.74
N ARG A 489 24.93 24.44 1.57
CA ARG A 489 26.00 23.45 1.39
C ARG A 489 27.39 24.06 1.47
N LYS A 490 27.58 25.29 0.96
CA LYS A 490 28.83 26.05 1.10
C LYS A 490 29.09 26.44 2.57
N ALA A 491 28.07 26.92 3.28
CA ALA A 491 28.18 27.27 4.70
C ALA A 491 28.55 26.06 5.57
N LYS A 492 27.88 24.92 5.35
CA LYS A 492 28.17 23.65 6.04
C LYS A 492 29.61 23.16 5.80
N LYS A 493 30.12 23.30 4.58
CA LYS A 493 31.52 22.92 4.25
C LYS A 493 32.55 23.86 4.89
N ALA A 494 32.19 25.13 5.10
CA ALA A 494 33.06 26.15 5.70
C ALA A 494 33.04 26.15 7.24
N GLY A 495 32.38 25.19 7.89
CA GLY A 495 32.24 25.14 9.35
C GLY A 495 31.42 26.28 9.95
N ARG A 496 30.66 27.02 9.11
CA ARG A 496 29.78 28.08 9.55
C ARG A 496 28.39 27.49 9.80
N ALA A 497 27.72 27.96 10.84
CA ALA A 497 26.30 27.67 11.02
C ALA A 497 25.57 28.09 9.73
N PRO A 498 24.68 27.24 9.17
CA PRO A 498 23.92 27.62 8.00
C PRO A 498 23.20 28.93 8.30
N ALA A 499 23.29 29.88 7.37
CA ALA A 499 22.41 31.04 7.42
C ALA A 499 20.98 30.50 7.53
N ALA A 500 20.18 31.09 8.41
CA ALA A 500 18.76 30.75 8.48
C ALA A 500 18.22 30.78 7.04
N PRO A 501 17.43 29.78 6.63
CA PRO A 501 16.75 29.82 5.34
C PRO A 501 16.22 31.23 5.13
N PRO A 502 16.33 31.84 3.94
CA PRO A 502 15.35 32.86 3.62
C PRO A 502 14.04 32.18 3.94
N GLN A 503 13.31 32.69 4.93
CA GLN A 503 11.97 32.23 5.17
C GLN A 503 11.30 32.50 3.83
N ALA A 504 11.13 31.45 3.01
CA ALA A 504 9.96 31.37 2.18
C ALA A 504 8.89 31.69 3.19
N GLN A 505 8.33 32.91 3.12
CA GLN A 505 7.23 33.29 3.96
C GLN A 505 6.31 32.10 3.86
N ALA A 506 6.20 31.34 4.95
CA ALA A 506 5.16 30.37 5.07
C ALA A 506 3.95 31.26 4.85
N LYS A 507 3.33 31.10 3.69
CA LYS A 507 2.07 31.75 3.39
C LYS A 507 1.12 31.09 4.36
N GLY A 508 1.06 31.56 5.61
CA GLY A 508 -0.06 31.23 6.44
C GLY A 508 -1.31 31.86 5.83
N PRO A 509 -2.47 31.59 6.44
CA PRO A 509 -3.56 30.83 5.85
C PRO A 509 -4.09 31.41 4.52
N GLN A 510 -3.32 31.31 3.44
CA GLN A 510 -3.75 31.64 2.08
C GLN A 510 -4.73 30.60 1.52
N SER A 511 -5.05 29.55 2.30
CA SER A 511 -6.01 28.50 1.93
C SER A 511 -7.42 28.68 2.51
N ALA A 512 -7.66 29.68 3.37
CA ALA A 512 -9.00 29.94 3.89
C ALA A 512 -9.92 30.43 2.75
N ARG A 513 -10.89 29.60 2.36
CA ARG A 513 -11.89 29.92 1.32
C ARG A 513 -12.98 30.88 1.82
N SER A 514 -13.06 31.11 3.14
CA SER A 514 -14.05 31.98 3.80
C SER A 514 -13.45 32.64 5.06
N CYS A 515 -13.98 33.81 5.42
CA CYS A 515 -13.58 34.58 6.59
C CYS A 515 -13.86 33.80 7.89
N ARG A 516 -14.93 33.00 7.92
CA ARG A 516 -15.20 32.11 9.06
C ARG A 516 -14.09 31.09 9.29
N VAL A 517 -13.69 30.37 8.23
CA VAL A 517 -12.60 29.37 8.32
C VAL A 517 -11.28 30.04 8.68
N LEU A 518 -11.04 31.26 8.18
CA LEU A 518 -9.88 32.06 8.57
C LEU A 518 -9.85 32.28 10.09
N LEU A 519 -10.94 32.82 10.66
CA LEU A 519 -11.04 33.12 12.09
C LEU A 519 -10.98 31.85 12.97
N GLU A 520 -11.59 30.75 12.52
CA GLU A 520 -11.52 29.44 13.18
C GLU A 520 -10.09 28.89 13.25
N MET A 521 -9.29 29.20 12.23
CA MET A 521 -7.90 28.73 12.11
C MET A 521 -6.88 29.68 12.78
N MET A 522 -7.26 30.93 13.12
CA MET A 522 -6.37 31.90 13.77
C MET A 522 -5.70 31.38 15.05
N PRO A 523 -6.36 30.59 15.93
CA PRO A 523 -5.70 29.96 17.08
C PRO A 523 -4.44 29.15 16.74
N ARG A 524 -4.36 28.55 15.53
CA ARG A 524 -3.17 27.80 15.09
C ARG A 524 -1.97 28.69 14.76
N GLY A 525 -2.22 29.94 14.40
CA GLY A 525 -1.19 30.94 14.13
C GLY A 525 -0.77 31.75 15.35
N PHE A 526 -1.38 31.49 16.52
CA PHE A 526 -1.09 32.22 17.75
C PHE A 526 0.35 32.00 18.21
N ASN A 527 1.02 33.06 18.63
CA ASN A 527 2.40 33.05 19.11
C ASN A 527 2.43 33.20 20.66
N PRO A 528 2.59 32.09 21.41
CA PRO A 528 2.59 32.15 22.88
C PRO A 528 3.72 32.99 23.46
N GLN A 529 4.87 33.05 22.77
CA GLN A 529 6.04 33.81 23.23
C GLN A 529 5.80 35.32 23.13
N ALA A 530 5.17 35.79 22.04
CA ALA A 530 4.82 37.20 21.87
C ALA A 530 3.62 37.62 22.73
N ALA A 531 2.76 36.66 23.07
CA ALA A 531 1.61 36.91 23.95
C ALA A 531 2.04 37.17 25.40
N GLY A 532 3.05 36.45 25.92
CA GLY A 532 3.43 36.53 27.33
C GLY A 532 2.23 36.23 28.24
N ASP A 533 1.95 37.14 29.17
CA ASP A 533 0.91 36.97 30.20
C ASP A 533 -0.46 37.51 29.75
N LEU A 534 -0.63 37.79 28.44
CA LEU A 534 -1.83 38.41 27.89
C LEU A 534 -3.11 37.59 28.15
N GLN A 535 -4.09 38.25 28.74
CA GLN A 535 -5.45 37.76 28.94
C GLN A 535 -6.41 38.69 28.19
N ALA A 536 -6.95 38.25 27.06
CA ALA A 536 -7.77 39.11 26.22
C ALA A 536 -8.81 38.33 25.40
N VAL A 537 -9.96 38.97 25.18
CA VAL A 537 -11.05 38.50 24.33
C VAL A 537 -11.24 39.46 23.17
N VAL A 538 -11.10 38.96 21.94
CA VAL A 538 -11.31 39.75 20.72
C VAL A 538 -12.52 39.22 19.98
N GLN A 539 -13.54 40.04 19.84
CA GLN A 539 -14.74 39.75 19.06
C GLN A 539 -14.62 40.27 17.63
N PHE A 540 -15.14 39.48 16.70
CA PHE A 540 -15.33 39.82 15.30
C PHE A 540 -16.81 39.89 14.99
N GLU A 541 -17.24 41.02 14.45
CA GLU A 541 -18.55 41.20 13.80
C GLU A 541 -18.32 41.29 12.30
N VAL A 542 -18.55 40.17 11.62
CA VAL A 542 -18.27 40.03 10.19
C VAL A 542 -19.53 40.34 9.38
N SER A 543 -19.37 41.11 8.30
CA SER A 543 -20.44 41.51 7.37
C SER A 543 -20.00 41.37 5.90
N GLY A 544 -20.84 41.76 4.94
CA GLY A 544 -20.51 41.66 3.50
C GLY A 544 -20.86 40.28 2.93
N SER A 545 -19.89 39.61 2.31
CA SER A 545 -20.09 38.27 1.70
C SER A 545 -20.39 37.16 2.71
N GLU A 546 -20.08 37.37 3.99
CA GLU A 546 -20.45 36.50 5.11
C GLU A 546 -20.99 37.37 6.26
N SER A 547 -21.94 36.86 7.06
CA SER A 547 -22.44 37.57 8.23
C SER A 547 -22.52 36.64 9.44
N PHE A 548 -21.70 36.94 10.45
CA PHE A 548 -21.65 36.19 11.71
C PHE A 548 -20.86 36.96 12.77
N THR A 549 -21.03 36.56 14.02
CA THR A 549 -20.25 37.06 15.16
C THR A 549 -19.51 35.91 15.82
N THR A 550 -18.24 36.11 16.15
CA THR A 550 -17.37 35.14 16.81
C THR A 550 -16.37 35.86 17.71
N HIS A 551 -15.70 35.15 18.60
CA HIS A 551 -14.61 35.72 19.38
C HIS A 551 -13.44 34.75 19.59
N LEU A 552 -12.26 35.33 19.76
CA LEU A 552 -11.04 34.65 20.19
C LEU A 552 -10.81 34.94 21.67
N VAL A 553 -10.47 33.90 22.43
CA VAL A 553 -10.08 34.04 23.84
C VAL A 553 -8.62 33.64 23.97
N MET A 554 -7.80 34.58 24.43
CA MET A 554 -6.37 34.41 24.71
C MET A 554 -6.18 34.37 26.22
N ALA A 555 -5.65 33.26 26.72
CA ALA A 555 -5.40 33.01 28.13
C ALA A 555 -4.31 31.96 28.30
N GLU A 556 -3.43 32.12 29.28
CA GLU A 556 -2.42 31.10 29.66
C GLU A 556 -1.55 30.61 28.48
N GLY A 557 -1.13 31.53 27.60
CA GLY A 557 -0.34 31.20 26.42
C GLY A 557 -1.10 30.38 25.36
N LYS A 558 -2.42 30.28 25.45
CA LYS A 558 -3.30 29.62 24.48
C LYS A 558 -4.28 30.61 23.86
N CYS A 559 -4.70 30.31 22.63
CA CYS A 559 -5.80 31.00 21.97
C CYS A 559 -6.87 29.96 21.61
N ARG A 560 -8.15 30.29 21.81
CA ARG A 560 -9.29 29.46 21.38
C ARG A 560 -10.26 30.30 20.56
N PHE A 561 -10.86 29.67 19.56
CA PHE A 561 -11.98 30.21 18.79
C PHE A 561 -13.30 29.81 19.43
N VAL A 562 -14.27 30.73 19.46
CA VAL A 562 -15.60 30.50 20.01
C VAL A 562 -16.66 31.14 19.10
N GLU A 563 -17.71 30.40 18.78
CA GLU A 563 -18.83 30.94 18.02
C GLU A 563 -19.73 31.83 18.89
N GLY A 564 -20.27 32.89 18.28
CA GLY A 564 -21.15 33.84 18.95
C GLY A 564 -20.44 35.03 19.61
N PRO A 565 -21.22 35.99 20.13
CA PRO A 565 -20.68 37.17 20.79
C PRO A 565 -19.99 36.81 22.12
N ALA A 566 -18.94 37.56 22.45
CA ALA A 566 -18.32 37.50 23.76
C ALA A 566 -19.17 38.26 24.78
N PRO A 567 -19.31 37.77 26.03
CA PRO A 567 -19.99 38.51 27.09
C PRO A 567 -19.32 39.86 27.42
N SER A 568 -17.98 39.90 27.34
CA SER A 568 -17.18 41.07 27.69
C SER A 568 -15.91 41.14 26.82
N PRO A 569 -16.01 41.59 25.55
CA PRO A 569 -14.85 41.69 24.67
C PRO A 569 -13.94 42.86 25.08
N ASN A 570 -12.62 42.63 25.11
CA ASN A 570 -11.63 43.70 25.24
C ASN A 570 -11.52 44.51 23.94
N LEU A 571 -11.77 43.86 22.81
CA LEU A 571 -11.69 44.44 21.48
C LEU A 571 -12.82 43.88 20.61
N VAL A 572 -13.51 44.76 19.90
CA VAL A 572 -14.52 44.41 18.89
C VAL A 572 -14.07 44.93 17.55
N ILE A 573 -13.94 44.05 16.56
CA ILE A 573 -13.55 44.37 15.19
C ILE A 573 -14.77 44.16 14.29
N LYS A 574 -15.28 45.24 13.69
CA LYS A 574 -16.39 45.19 12.75
C LYS A 574 -15.85 45.32 11.33
N THR A 575 -15.92 44.24 10.56
CA THR A 575 -15.23 44.15 9.26
C THR A 575 -16.09 43.44 8.21
N PRO A 576 -16.08 43.91 6.95
CA PRO A 576 -16.52 43.06 5.85
C PRO A 576 -15.61 41.84 5.71
N ALA A 577 -16.17 40.69 5.33
CA ALA A 577 -15.47 39.42 5.18
C ALA A 577 -14.33 39.52 4.15
N GLU A 578 -14.61 40.13 3.00
CA GLU A 578 -13.63 40.41 1.94
C GLU A 578 -12.47 41.31 2.39
N VAL A 579 -12.73 42.29 3.27
CA VAL A 579 -11.69 43.17 3.81
C VAL A 579 -10.77 42.38 4.73
N TRP A 580 -11.34 41.59 5.64
CA TRP A 580 -10.54 40.81 6.59
C TRP A 580 -9.75 39.68 5.90
N LEU A 581 -10.35 39.05 4.89
CA LEU A 581 -9.67 38.08 4.03
C LEU A 581 -8.50 38.71 3.26
N ALA A 582 -8.68 39.91 2.69
CA ALA A 582 -7.60 40.63 2.00
C ALA A 582 -6.47 41.00 2.97
N ILE A 583 -6.79 41.40 4.21
CA ILE A 583 -5.81 41.66 5.26
C ILE A 583 -5.02 40.39 5.60
N ALA A 584 -5.70 39.28 5.82
CA ALA A 584 -5.05 38.00 6.14
C ALA A 584 -4.19 37.46 4.98
N LYS A 585 -4.59 37.66 3.73
CA LYS A 585 -3.80 37.28 2.55
C LYS A 585 -2.59 38.18 2.31
N GLY A 586 -2.52 39.33 2.99
CA GLY A 586 -1.49 40.36 2.78
C GLY A 586 -1.73 41.21 1.54
N GLU A 587 -2.90 41.15 0.94
CA GLU A 587 -3.33 41.97 -0.20
C GLU A 587 -3.71 43.39 0.23
N LEU A 588 -4.11 43.55 1.49
CA LEU A 588 -4.46 44.83 2.10
C LEU A 588 -3.71 44.99 3.42
N ASP A 589 -3.07 46.14 3.63
CA ASP A 589 -2.48 46.44 4.93
C ASP A 589 -3.57 46.76 5.96
N GLY A 590 -3.55 46.09 7.10
CA GLY A 590 -4.58 46.23 8.14
C GLY A 590 -4.62 47.63 8.76
N GLN A 591 -3.47 48.26 9.00
CA GLN A 591 -3.45 49.61 9.56
C GLN A 591 -3.97 50.63 8.54
N ALA A 592 -3.57 50.51 7.28
CA ALA A 592 -4.10 51.35 6.21
C ALA A 592 -5.61 51.14 5.99
N ALA A 593 -6.11 49.90 6.11
CA ALA A 593 -7.54 49.60 6.00
C ALA A 593 -8.35 50.18 7.16
N PHE A 594 -7.80 50.17 8.37
CA PHE A 594 -8.40 50.82 9.53
C PHE A 594 -8.44 52.34 9.38
N MET A 595 -7.31 52.97 9.07
CA MET A 595 -7.24 54.43 8.86
C MET A 595 -8.10 54.89 7.68
N GLY A 596 -8.23 54.04 6.65
CA GLY A 596 -9.11 54.28 5.49
C GLY A 596 -10.58 53.95 5.73
N GLY A 597 -10.98 53.59 6.96
CA GLY A 597 -12.38 53.33 7.33
C GLY A 597 -12.99 52.07 6.72
N LYS A 598 -12.18 51.12 6.23
CA LYS A 598 -12.67 49.87 5.61
C LYS A 598 -13.17 48.85 6.64
N TYR A 599 -12.75 48.98 7.89
CA TYR A 599 -13.30 48.29 9.04
C TYR A 599 -13.19 49.21 10.26
N THR A 600 -14.00 48.96 11.28
CA THR A 600 -14.01 49.75 12.51
C THR A 600 -13.69 48.90 13.73
N VAL A 601 -13.22 49.55 14.77
CA VAL A 601 -12.76 48.89 16.00
C VAL A 601 -13.29 49.64 17.21
N THR A 602 -13.69 48.91 18.24
CA THR A 602 -14.14 49.45 19.53
C THR A 602 -13.45 48.68 20.65
N GLY A 603 -12.94 49.36 21.67
CA GLY A 603 -12.18 48.76 22.77
C GLY A 603 -10.68 49.04 22.70
N ASP A 604 -9.87 48.08 23.14
CA ASP A 604 -8.42 48.22 23.28
C ASP A 604 -7.68 48.18 21.94
N ILE A 605 -7.46 49.35 21.35
CA ILE A 605 -6.73 49.49 20.07
C ILE A 605 -5.26 49.05 20.20
N THR A 606 -4.66 49.08 21.40
CA THR A 606 -3.27 48.62 21.57
C THR A 606 -3.15 47.12 21.33
N LEU A 607 -4.21 46.36 21.66
CA LEU A 607 -4.31 44.94 21.33
C LEU A 607 -4.34 44.74 19.81
N LEU A 608 -5.10 45.56 19.06
CA LEU A 608 -5.12 45.52 17.59
C LEU A 608 -3.74 45.78 16.98
N MET A 609 -2.96 46.72 17.53
CA MET A 609 -1.61 47.01 17.02
C MET A 609 -0.65 45.81 17.18
N ARG A 610 -0.86 45.00 18.21
CA ARG A 610 -0.08 43.77 18.47
C ARG A 610 -0.54 42.56 17.67
N PHE A 611 -1.62 42.64 16.89
CA PHE A 611 -2.15 41.48 16.14
C PHE A 611 -1.11 40.80 15.24
N LYS A 612 -0.22 41.59 14.62
CA LYS A 612 0.85 41.08 13.75
C LYS A 612 1.92 40.30 14.51
N GLU A 613 2.10 40.58 15.80
CA GLU A 613 3.03 39.89 16.69
C GLU A 613 2.38 38.65 17.32
N LEU A 614 1.09 38.78 17.68
CA LEU A 614 0.28 37.75 18.34
C LEU A 614 -0.12 36.62 17.38
N PHE A 615 -0.34 36.93 16.10
CA PHE A 615 -0.72 35.96 15.07
C PHE A 615 0.31 36.00 13.95
N SER A 616 1.06 34.90 13.83
CA SER A 616 1.95 34.67 12.70
C SER A 616 1.15 34.56 11.40
N ARG A 617 1.72 35.11 10.32
CA ARG A 617 1.07 35.17 9.01
C ARG A 617 0.81 33.80 8.43
#